data_AF-A0AAU8JCK6-F1
#
_entry.id   AF-A0AAU8JCK6-F1
#
_cell.length_a   1.000
_cell.length_b   1.000
_cell.length_c   1.000
_cell.angle_alpha   90.00
_cell.angle_beta   90.00
_cell.angle_gamma   90.00
#
_symmetry.space_group_name_H-M   'P 1'
#
loop_
_entity.id
_entity.type
_entity.pdbx_description
1 polymer ?
#
loop_
_entity_poly.entity_id
_entity_poly.type
_entity_poly.pdbx_seq_one_letter_code
_entity_poly.pdbx_strand_id
1 'polypeptide(L)'
;MASLAGRQAWERIMQAVIIGNQPKASDFIIWAESQKGWQPTQTPNRPLKYVDQNRVTRLTLKQGSQRTPGSHHPHVELRNAKNQRIDPQANLVSRL
;
A
#
# COMPACT_ATOMS: atom_id res chain seq x y z
N MET A 1 8.10 1.75 17.13
CA MET A 1 8.68 2.78 16.25
C MET A 1 9.05 2.12 14.93
N ALA A 2 8.72 2.70 13.78
CA ALA A 2 9.13 2.17 12.48
C ALA A 2 10.66 2.22 12.35
N SER A 3 11.25 1.24 11.66
CA SER A 3 12.70 1.20 11.39
C SER A 3 13.15 2.45 10.62
N LEU A 4 14.46 2.77 10.64
CA LEU A 4 15.01 3.86 9.82
C LEU A 4 14.71 3.64 8.33
N ALA A 5 14.91 2.42 7.84
CA ALA A 5 14.61 2.06 6.45
C ALA A 5 13.12 2.25 6.11
N GLY A 6 12.22 1.89 7.03
CA GLY A 6 10.78 2.10 6.87
C GLY A 6 10.38 3.57 6.78
N ARG A 7 11.00 4.42 7.60
CA ARG A 7 10.79 5.88 7.55
C ARG A 7 11.29 6.47 6.22
N GLN A 8 12.50 6.11 5.80
CA GLN A 8 13.06 6.55 4.53
C GLN A 8 12.25 6.06 3.32
N ALA A 9 11.71 4.83 3.38
CA ALA A 9 10.84 4.32 2.34
C ALA A 9 9.53 5.12 2.26
N TRP A 10 8.94 5.48 3.41
CA TRP A 10 7.78 6.36 3.45
C TRP A 10 8.07 7.75 2.88
N GLU A 11 9.22 8.33 3.21
CA GLU A 11 9.66 9.62 2.66
C GLU A 11 9.77 9.57 1.14
N ARG A 12 10.35 8.51 0.57
CA ARG A 12 10.42 8.31 -0.88
C ARG A 12 9.04 8.16 -1.52
N ILE A 13 8.11 7.45 -0.87
CA ILE A 13 6.72 7.36 -1.33
C ILE A 13 6.10 8.75 -1.38
N MET A 14 6.17 9.49 -0.27
CA MET A 14 5.56 10.81 -0.16
C MET A 14 6.18 11.81 -1.14
N GLN A 15 7.50 11.80 -1.29
CA GLN A 15 8.20 12.64 -2.25
C GLN A 15 7.71 12.36 -3.67
N ALA A 16 7.61 11.09 -4.07
CA ALA A 16 7.09 10.72 -5.38
C ALA A 16 5.67 11.26 -5.59
N VAL A 17 4.78 11.09 -4.60
CA VAL A 17 3.41 11.62 -4.71
C VAL A 17 3.38 13.14 -4.82
N ILE A 18 4.17 13.86 -4.00
CA ILE A 18 4.22 15.33 -3.98
C ILE A 18 4.69 15.89 -5.33
N ILE A 19 5.67 15.26 -5.97
CA ILE A 19 6.21 15.72 -7.26
C ILE A 19 5.44 15.15 -8.48
N GLY A 20 4.33 14.43 -8.26
CA GLY A 20 3.51 13.87 -9.33
C GLY A 20 4.09 12.60 -9.99
N ASN A 21 5.07 11.96 -9.37
CA ASN A 21 5.66 10.70 -9.82
C ASN A 21 4.98 9.47 -9.21
N GLN A 22 5.15 8.31 -9.85
CA GLN A 22 4.68 7.04 -9.32
C GLN A 22 5.65 6.47 -8.27
N PRO A 23 5.20 6.22 -7.02
CA PRO A 23 6.05 5.57 -6.02
C PRO A 23 6.39 4.13 -6.40
N LYS A 24 7.53 3.64 -5.92
CA LYS A 24 7.96 2.26 -6.19
C LYS A 24 7.25 1.27 -5.28
N ALA A 25 6.84 0.13 -5.83
CA ALA A 25 6.27 -0.97 -5.04
C ALA A 25 7.23 -1.47 -3.94
N SER A 26 8.54 -1.47 -4.20
CA SER A 26 9.56 -1.85 -3.22
C SER A 26 9.59 -0.93 -1.98
N ASP A 27 9.34 0.37 -2.15
CA ASP A 27 9.26 1.28 -1.01
C ASP A 27 8.04 0.98 -0.15
N PHE A 28 6.91 0.62 -0.76
CA PHE A 28 5.73 0.17 -0.02
C PHE A 28 5.98 -1.13 0.75
N ILE A 29 6.75 -2.07 0.18
CA ILE A 29 7.16 -3.31 0.88
C ILE A 29 8.00 -2.97 2.10
N ILE A 30 9.09 -2.21 1.93
CA ILE A 30 9.99 -1.82 3.03
C ILE A 30 9.23 -1.07 4.14
N TRP A 31 8.35 -0.15 3.75
CA TRP A 31 7.51 0.57 4.70
C TRP A 31 6.55 -0.36 5.45
N ALA A 32 5.89 -1.29 4.74
CA ALA A 32 4.93 -2.23 5.35
C ALA A 32 5.61 -3.22 6.30
N GLU A 33 6.78 -3.76 5.93
CA GLU A 33 7.58 -4.64 6.78
C GLU A 33 8.10 -3.95 8.04
N SER A 34 8.25 -2.62 8.00
CA SER A 34 8.61 -1.83 9.19
C SER A 34 7.46 -1.62 10.18
N GLN A 35 6.22 -1.94 9.79
CA GLN A 35 5.05 -1.78 10.65
C GLN A 35 4.94 -2.94 11.64
N LYS A 36 4.81 -2.61 12.93
CA LYS A 36 4.65 -3.62 13.97
C LYS A 36 3.33 -4.39 13.77
N GLY A 37 3.43 -5.70 13.66
CA GLY A 37 2.28 -6.60 13.62
C GLY A 37 1.56 -6.68 12.27
N TRP A 38 2.15 -6.12 11.20
CA TRP A 38 1.67 -6.38 9.84
C TRP A 38 2.31 -7.66 9.31
N GLN A 39 1.52 -8.51 8.68
CA GLN A 39 1.96 -9.80 8.16
C GLN A 39 1.73 -9.87 6.64
N PRO A 40 2.74 -10.28 5.86
CA PRO A 40 2.58 -10.46 4.43
C PRO A 40 1.71 -11.70 4.15
N THR A 41 0.82 -11.58 3.16
CA THR A 41 0.02 -12.69 2.64
C THR A 41 -0.02 -12.60 1.12
N GLN A 42 0.32 -13.71 0.46
CA GLN A 42 0.25 -13.81 -0.99
C GLN A 42 -0.02 -15.26 -1.37
N THR A 43 -1.12 -15.51 -2.07
CA THR A 43 -1.37 -16.81 -2.70
C THR A 43 -0.88 -16.78 -4.15
N PRO A 44 -0.63 -17.93 -4.79
CA PRO A 44 -0.23 -17.97 -6.20
C PRO A 44 -1.18 -17.14 -7.07
N ASN A 45 -0.59 -16.33 -7.98
CA ASN A 45 -1.31 -15.47 -8.92
C ASN A 45 -2.24 -14.41 -8.28
N ARG A 46 -2.07 -14.09 -6.99
CA ARG A 46 -2.81 -13.01 -6.31
C ARG A 46 -1.88 -11.87 -5.87
N PRO A 47 -2.44 -10.66 -5.70
CA PRO A 47 -1.72 -9.52 -5.14
C PRO A 47 -1.06 -9.84 -3.79
N LEU A 48 0.14 -9.30 -3.57
CA LEU A 48 0.76 -9.26 -2.24
C LEU A 48 -0.04 -8.31 -1.35
N LYS A 49 -0.33 -8.74 -0.14
CA LYS A 49 -1.07 -7.98 0.87
C LYS A 49 -0.31 -7.95 2.19
N TYR A 50 -0.48 -6.87 2.95
CA TYR A 50 -0.07 -6.81 4.35
C TYR A 50 -1.29 -6.62 5.23
N VAL A 51 -1.43 -7.51 6.22
CA VAL A 51 -2.60 -7.59 7.11
C VAL A 51 -2.18 -7.31 8.54
N ASP A 52 -2.88 -6.42 9.25
CA ASP A 52 -2.58 -6.14 10.66
C ASP A 52 -3.20 -7.16 11.63
N GLN A 53 -2.90 -7.01 12.92
CA GLN A 53 -3.38 -7.90 13.99
C GLN A 53 -4.92 -7.95 14.10
N ASN A 54 -5.62 -6.92 13.62
CA ASN A 54 -7.08 -6.85 13.59
C ASN A 54 -7.66 -7.43 12.29
N ARG A 55 -6.84 -8.13 11.51
CA ARG A 55 -7.19 -8.73 10.20
C ARG A 55 -7.57 -7.70 9.14
N VAL A 56 -7.19 -6.43 9.30
CA VAL A 56 -7.40 -5.40 8.28
C VAL A 56 -6.29 -5.48 7.25
N THR A 57 -6.63 -5.58 5.96
CA THR A 57 -5.64 -5.46 4.88
C THR A 57 -5.22 -4.00 4.73
N ARG A 58 -4.02 -3.66 5.19
CA ARG A 58 -3.50 -2.30 5.25
C ARG A 58 -2.85 -1.84 3.95
N LEU A 59 -2.23 -2.79 3.24
CA LEU A 59 -1.59 -2.57 1.95
C LEU A 59 -1.97 -3.72 1.02
N THR A 60 -2.30 -3.41 -0.23
CA THR A 60 -2.37 -4.40 -1.32
C THR A 60 -1.58 -3.86 -2.51
N LEU A 61 -0.61 -4.64 -2.99
CA LEU A 61 0.18 -4.36 -4.18
C LEU A 61 -0.36 -5.16 -5.37
N LYS A 62 -0.99 -4.47 -6.31
CA LYS A 62 -1.66 -5.09 -7.45
C LYS A 62 -0.82 -4.91 -8.71
N GLN A 63 -0.74 -5.98 -9.51
CA GLN A 63 -0.07 -5.96 -10.82
C GLN A 63 -0.89 -5.27 -11.92
N GLY A 64 -2.14 -4.88 -11.62
CA GLY A 64 -3.10 -4.46 -12.63
C GLY A 64 -3.86 -5.64 -13.24
N SER A 65 -5.05 -5.39 -13.77
CA SER A 65 -5.89 -6.37 -14.45
C SER A 65 -6.89 -5.67 -15.36
N GLN A 66 -7.13 -6.25 -16.53
CA GLN A 66 -8.20 -5.81 -17.44
C GLN A 66 -9.61 -6.22 -16.98
N ARG A 67 -9.72 -7.07 -15.94
CA ARG A 67 -11.03 -7.57 -15.46
C ARG A 67 -11.89 -6.51 -14.81
N THR A 68 -11.32 -5.38 -14.40
CA THR A 68 -12.05 -4.32 -13.69
C THR A 68 -11.66 -2.96 -14.29
N PRO A 69 -12.64 -2.17 -14.77
CA PRO A 69 -12.39 -0.80 -15.22
C PRO A 69 -11.60 0.01 -14.17
N GLY A 70 -10.64 0.82 -14.63
CA GLY A 70 -9.76 1.60 -13.76
C GLY A 70 -8.68 0.79 -13.02
N SER A 71 -8.60 -0.53 -13.21
CA SER A 71 -7.59 -1.38 -12.57
C SER A 71 -6.49 -1.87 -13.52
N HIS A 72 -6.40 -1.31 -14.73
CA HIS A 72 -5.52 -1.81 -15.81
C HIS A 72 -4.03 -1.80 -15.45
N HIS A 73 -3.58 -0.78 -14.73
CA HIS A 73 -2.18 -0.58 -14.41
C HIS A 73 -1.83 -1.11 -13.01
N PRO A 74 -0.55 -1.41 -12.75
CA PRO A 74 -0.07 -1.67 -11.41
C PRO A 74 -0.46 -0.52 -10.48
N HIS A 75 -1.01 -0.84 -9.32
CA HIS A 75 -1.46 0.16 -8.36
C HIS A 75 -1.44 -0.39 -6.94
N VAL A 76 -1.57 0.54 -5.99
CA VAL A 76 -1.56 0.26 -4.56
C VAL A 76 -2.91 0.62 -3.97
N GLU A 77 -3.41 -0.23 -3.06
CA GLU A 77 -4.53 0.12 -2.20
C GLU A 77 -4.05 0.19 -0.75
N LEU A 78 -4.30 1.32 -0.09
CA LEU A 78 -4.05 1.51 1.33
C LEU A 78 -5.38 1.53 2.10
N ARG A 79 -5.35 1.05 3.35
CA ARG A 79 -6.48 1.21 4.28
C ARG A 79 -6.03 1.70 5.65
N ASN A 80 -6.87 2.54 6.25
CA ASN A 80 -6.72 2.96 7.63
C ASN A 80 -7.19 1.85 8.61
N ALA A 81 -7.05 2.11 9.92
CA ALA A 81 -7.45 1.17 10.97
C ALA A 81 -8.95 0.87 11.03
N LYS A 82 -9.78 1.76 10.46
CA LYS A 82 -11.23 1.56 10.32
C LYS A 82 -11.60 0.80 9.05
N ASN A 83 -10.63 0.20 8.37
CA ASN A 83 -10.80 -0.53 7.10
C ASN A 83 -11.35 0.35 5.95
N GLN A 84 -11.15 1.67 6.02
CA GLN A 84 -11.51 2.61 4.95
C GLN A 84 -10.32 2.82 4.01
N ARG A 85 -10.59 2.96 2.71
CA ARG A 85 -9.54 3.25 1.71
C ARG A 85 -9.01 4.66 1.90
N ILE A 86 -7.69 4.78 1.84
CA ILE A 86 -7.00 6.06 1.92
C ILE A 86 -5.94 6.18 0.81
N ASP A 87 -5.56 7.40 0.49
CA ASP A 87 -4.36 7.70 -0.29
C ASP A 87 -3.12 7.74 0.64
N PRO A 88 -1.89 7.91 0.09
CA PRO A 88 -0.69 8.05 0.91
C PRO A 88 -0.72 9.26 1.87
N GLN A 89 -1.48 10.31 1.56
CA GLN A 89 -1.71 11.48 2.42
C GLN A 89 -2.76 11.23 3.52
N ALA A 90 -3.29 10.01 3.63
CA ALA A 90 -4.36 9.60 4.54
C ALA A 90 -5.74 10.23 4.28
N ASN A 91 -5.96 10.84 3.11
CA ASN A 91 -7.28 11.27 2.69
C ASN A 91 -8.13 10.06 2.31
N LEU A 92 -9.43 10.12 2.60
CA LEU A 92 -10.36 9.07 2.21
C LEU A 92 -10.50 9.00 0.69
N VAL A 93 -10.34 7.80 0.13
CA VAL A 93 -10.57 7.53 -1.29
C VAL A 93 -11.98 6.99 -1.46
N SER A 94 -12.86 7.80 -2.05
CA SER A 94 -14.18 7.32 -2.48
C SER A 94 -14.04 6.40 -3.71
N ARG A 95 -14.83 5.33 -3.76
CA ARG A 95 -15.07 4.61 -5.02
C ARG A 95 -16.04 5.49 -5.81
N LEU A 96 -15.54 6.15 -6.85
CA LEU A 96 -16.39 6.68 -7.91
C LEU A 96 -16.89 5.51 -8.76
#